data_AF-A0A7R8ZXT7-F1
#
_entry.id   AF-A0A7R8ZXT7-F1
#
_cell.length_a   1.000
_cell.length_b   1.000
_cell.length_c   1.000
_cell.angle_alpha   90.00
_cell.angle_beta   90.00
_cell.angle_gamma   90.00
#
_symmetry.space_group_name_H-M   'P 1'
#
loop_
_entity.id
_entity.type
_entity.pdbx_description
1 polymer ?
#
loop_
_entity_poly.entity_id
_entity_poly.type
_entity_poly.pdbx_seq_one_letter_code
_entity_poly.pdbx_strand_id
1 'polypeptide(L)'
;MEFFSALLQHGFLQSALIAGLLASVGCGVMGTYVVVKRIAFLAGGIAHSVLGGMGAAIYYGVDPLTGALVAAVVSALLIGAVRLTWKTQEDTLISALWAIGMAVGILFISQTPGYQSDLMSYLFGNILLVPNNSLWFMAALDATLLAIVAAYHRQFLAVVFDEEFARLRGVPVAFFYLLLLVLVAVTVVLLIQVVGLILVLALLTLPAAVAGHYVHSLGRMMLLATVLGSLVSVSGLALSYEPDLPPGPSLCVVRVIVARIGPPSGAAVGERIIATQGSRMSLPIDDILNKADRLCMERGVRLTPQRRTVLGLLCRADKPLSAYELLDLMRDTTKSPAPPTVYRALDFLLEQGLAHKLESLHAYVGCSHPDHPHCSQFLICTDCGEVSEMDNHALEQSLQSAEKASGFTATRKVIELLGTCAQCSHSQKNR
;
A
#
# COMPACT_ATOMS: atom_id res chain seq x y z
N MET A 1 -26.42 -17.56 -21.65
CA MET A 1 -27.65 -18.27 -21.21
C MET A 1 -27.30 -19.62 -20.58
N GLU A 2 -26.29 -20.33 -21.09
CA GLU A 2 -25.74 -21.59 -20.52
C GLU A 2 -25.34 -21.51 -19.03
N PHE A 3 -24.68 -20.43 -18.59
CA PHE A 3 -24.26 -20.27 -17.19
C PHE A 3 -25.44 -20.20 -16.21
N PHE A 4 -26.49 -19.43 -16.54
CA PHE A 4 -27.66 -19.30 -15.65
C PHE A 4 -28.46 -20.61 -15.56
N SER A 5 -28.54 -21.40 -16.65
CA SER A 5 -29.13 -22.73 -16.61
C SER A 5 -28.27 -23.72 -15.81
N ALA A 6 -26.94 -23.67 -15.94
CA ALA A 6 -26.01 -24.50 -15.16
C ALA A 6 -26.07 -24.19 -13.66
N LEU A 7 -26.25 -22.91 -13.30
CA LEU A 7 -26.36 -22.45 -11.91
C LEU A 7 -27.62 -22.97 -11.20
N LEU A 8 -28.71 -23.16 -11.94
CA LEU A 8 -29.95 -23.74 -11.43
C LEU A 8 -29.88 -25.28 -11.30
N GLN A 9 -29.03 -25.95 -12.07
CA GLN A 9 -28.93 -27.43 -12.09
C GLN A 9 -27.84 -27.99 -11.17
N HIS A 10 -26.79 -27.22 -10.86
CA HIS A 10 -25.62 -27.71 -10.14
C HIS A 10 -25.42 -27.05 -8.77
N GLY A 11 -25.53 -27.85 -7.70
CA GLY A 11 -25.35 -27.38 -6.32
C GLY A 11 -23.95 -26.83 -5.98
N PHE A 12 -22.90 -27.26 -6.71
CA PHE A 12 -21.55 -26.72 -6.50
C PHE A 12 -21.42 -25.27 -6.99
N LEU A 13 -22.06 -24.92 -8.11
CA LEU A 13 -22.11 -23.55 -8.64
C LEU A 13 -22.90 -22.62 -7.72
N GLN A 14 -23.98 -23.11 -7.11
CA GLN A 14 -24.76 -22.37 -6.11
C GLN A 14 -23.92 -22.07 -4.86
N SER A 15 -23.17 -23.06 -4.38
CA SER A 15 -22.28 -22.92 -3.23
C SER A 15 -21.16 -21.91 -3.50
N ALA A 16 -20.55 -21.98 -4.69
CA ALA A 16 -19.54 -21.03 -5.14
C ALA A 16 -20.07 -19.59 -5.23
N LEU A 17 -21.29 -19.42 -5.76
CA LEU A 17 -21.94 -18.11 -5.84
C LEU A 17 -22.20 -17.53 -4.44
N ILE A 18 -22.77 -18.34 -3.54
CA ILE A 18 -23.05 -17.92 -2.16
C ILE A 18 -21.75 -17.55 -1.43
N ALA A 19 -20.70 -18.37 -1.55
CA ALA A 19 -19.38 -18.08 -0.98
C ALA A 19 -18.80 -16.76 -1.50
N GLY A 20 -18.88 -16.51 -2.82
CA GLY A 20 -18.43 -15.27 -3.44
C GLY A 20 -19.22 -14.04 -2.99
N LEU A 21 -20.53 -14.18 -2.77
CA LEU A 21 -21.38 -13.11 -2.24
C LEU A 21 -21.06 -12.80 -0.77
N LEU A 22 -20.93 -13.82 0.07
CA LEU A 22 -20.53 -13.67 1.48
C LEU A 22 -19.15 -12.99 1.58
N ALA A 23 -18.15 -13.49 0.86
CA ALA A 23 -16.82 -12.86 0.81
C ALA A 23 -16.85 -11.40 0.34
N SER A 24 -17.77 -11.04 -0.57
CA SER A 24 -17.91 -9.66 -1.03
C SER A 24 -18.43 -8.71 0.05
N VAL A 25 -19.25 -9.20 0.99
CA VAL A 25 -19.73 -8.44 2.16
C VAL A 25 -18.56 -8.12 3.08
N GLY A 26 -17.79 -9.13 3.50
CA GLY A 26 -16.61 -8.95 4.33
C GLY A 26 -15.58 -8.00 3.68
N CYS A 27 -15.28 -8.20 2.39
CA CYS A 27 -14.41 -7.31 1.62
C CYS A 27 -14.92 -5.87 1.56
N GLY A 28 -16.21 -5.66 1.28
CA GLY A 28 -16.76 -4.33 1.13
C GLY A 28 -16.72 -3.54 2.44
N VAL A 29 -17.04 -4.19 3.56
CA VAL A 29 -17.03 -3.54 4.86
C VAL A 29 -15.61 -3.32 5.38
N MET A 30 -14.81 -4.38 5.53
CA MET A 30 -13.46 -4.23 6.11
C MET A 30 -12.47 -3.61 5.13
N GLY A 31 -12.61 -3.87 3.84
CA GLY A 31 -11.76 -3.28 2.81
C GLY A 31 -11.80 -1.75 2.82
N THR A 32 -12.96 -1.14 3.08
CA THR A 32 -13.05 0.33 3.19
C THR A 32 -12.26 0.87 4.37
N TYR A 33 -12.35 0.24 5.54
CA TYR A 33 -11.51 0.62 6.68
C TYR A 33 -10.02 0.42 6.41
N VAL A 34 -9.64 -0.69 5.76
CA VAL A 34 -8.24 -0.98 5.41
C VAL A 34 -7.66 0.06 4.46
N VAL A 35 -8.43 0.46 3.43
CA VAL A 35 -8.02 1.46 2.45
C VAL A 35 -7.93 2.85 3.07
N VAL A 36 -8.97 3.30 3.76
CA VAL A 36 -9.01 4.65 4.35
C VAL A 36 -7.94 4.81 5.43
N LYS A 37 -7.73 3.79 6.27
CA LYS A 37 -6.70 3.81 7.31
C LYS A 37 -5.29 3.51 6.79
N ARG A 38 -5.14 3.20 5.49
CA ARG A 38 -3.88 2.87 4.82
C ARG A 38 -3.12 1.71 5.48
N ILE A 39 -3.85 0.69 5.94
CA ILE A 39 -3.29 -0.49 6.62
C ILE A 39 -3.28 -1.74 5.73
N ALA A 40 -3.27 -1.57 4.41
CA ALA A 40 -3.26 -2.68 3.45
C ALA A 40 -2.07 -3.63 3.64
N PHE A 41 -0.88 -3.09 3.94
CA PHE A 41 0.30 -3.91 4.21
C PHE A 41 0.18 -4.73 5.49
N LEU A 42 -0.47 -4.20 6.55
CA LEU A 42 -0.73 -4.96 7.78
C LEU A 42 -1.65 -6.15 7.51
N ALA A 43 -2.72 -5.94 6.73
CA ALA A 43 -3.60 -7.03 6.29
C ALA A 43 -2.81 -8.10 5.51
N GLY A 44 -1.80 -7.69 4.73
CA GLY A 44 -0.93 -8.59 3.97
C GLY A 44 -0.01 -9.43 4.84
N GLY A 45 0.59 -8.83 5.86
CA GLY A 45 1.37 -9.55 6.87
C GLY A 45 0.53 -10.57 7.62
N ILE A 46 -0.70 -10.21 8.02
CA ILE A 46 -1.65 -11.12 8.65
C ILE A 46 -1.95 -12.29 7.71
N ALA A 47 -2.32 -12.04 6.46
CA ALA A 47 -2.67 -13.08 5.49
C ALA A 47 -1.60 -14.15 5.32
N HIS A 48 -0.34 -13.78 5.19
CA HIS A 48 0.73 -14.76 5.00
C HIS A 48 1.17 -15.42 6.31
N SER A 49 0.93 -14.77 7.45
CA SER A 49 1.14 -15.39 8.77
C SER A 49 0.16 -16.54 9.06
N VAL A 50 -1.04 -16.49 8.45
CA VAL A 50 -2.10 -17.50 8.61
C VAL A 50 -1.66 -18.87 8.09
N LEU A 51 -0.84 -18.94 7.04
CA LEU A 51 -0.33 -20.20 6.52
C LEU A 51 0.46 -21.00 7.58
N GLY A 52 1.16 -20.28 8.47
CA GLY A 52 1.87 -20.89 9.61
C GLY A 52 0.92 -21.64 10.55
N GLY A 53 -0.20 -21.00 10.91
CA GLY A 53 -1.24 -21.61 11.76
C GLY A 53 -1.98 -22.75 11.07
N MET A 54 -2.30 -22.60 9.79
CA MET A 54 -2.90 -23.67 8.99
C MET A 54 -2.00 -24.90 8.91
N GLY A 55 -0.72 -24.71 8.59
CA GLY A 55 0.25 -25.80 8.51
C GLY A 55 0.42 -26.52 9.85
N ALA A 56 0.52 -25.77 10.95
CA ALA A 56 0.57 -26.34 12.29
C ALA A 56 -0.70 -27.14 12.63
N ALA A 57 -1.89 -26.62 12.33
CA ALA A 57 -3.16 -27.33 12.56
C ALA A 57 -3.23 -28.65 11.79
N ILE A 58 -2.85 -28.63 10.51
CA ILE A 58 -2.77 -29.85 9.67
C ILE A 58 -1.85 -30.88 10.30
N TYR A 59 -0.67 -30.47 10.75
CA TYR A 59 0.32 -31.36 11.37
C TYR A 59 -0.22 -32.01 12.66
N TYR A 60 -0.97 -31.27 13.48
CA TYR A 60 -1.59 -31.80 14.70
C TYR A 60 -2.94 -32.51 14.46
N GLY A 61 -3.40 -32.63 13.22
CA GLY A 61 -4.68 -33.27 12.88
C GLY A 61 -5.92 -32.46 13.25
N VAL A 62 -5.77 -31.15 13.40
CA VAL A 62 -6.86 -30.19 13.68
C VAL A 62 -7.32 -29.54 12.38
N ASP A 63 -8.58 -29.09 12.33
CA ASP A 63 -9.14 -28.41 11.18
C ASP A 63 -8.30 -27.16 10.77
N PRO A 64 -7.86 -27.03 9.50
CA PRO A 64 -6.97 -25.95 9.05
C PRO A 64 -7.54 -24.55 9.31
N LEU A 65 -8.87 -24.38 9.26
CA LEU A 65 -9.51 -23.08 9.44
C LEU A 65 -9.39 -22.58 10.88
N THR A 66 -9.41 -23.47 11.86
CA THR A 66 -9.20 -23.11 13.26
C THR A 66 -7.76 -22.64 13.50
N GLY A 67 -6.77 -23.35 12.92
CA GLY A 67 -5.37 -22.92 12.92
C GLY A 67 -5.18 -21.57 12.23
N ALA A 68 -5.89 -21.36 11.12
CA ALA A 68 -5.89 -20.11 10.40
C ALA A 68 -6.38 -18.95 11.27
N LEU A 69 -7.53 -19.13 11.91
CA LEU A 69 -8.17 -18.12 12.76
C LEU A 69 -7.29 -17.74 13.96
N VAL A 70 -6.74 -18.73 14.66
CA VAL A 70 -5.86 -18.49 15.81
C VAL A 70 -4.62 -17.72 15.38
N ALA A 71 -3.93 -18.16 14.32
CA ALA A 71 -2.75 -17.45 13.83
C ALA A 71 -3.08 -16.03 13.34
N ALA A 72 -4.20 -15.84 12.64
CA ALA A 72 -4.62 -14.52 12.18
C ALA A 72 -4.80 -13.54 13.35
N VAL A 73 -5.50 -13.98 14.40
CA VAL A 73 -5.76 -13.17 15.60
C VAL A 73 -4.46 -12.89 16.36
N VAL A 74 -3.61 -13.90 16.57
CA VAL A 74 -2.32 -13.72 17.25
C VAL A 74 -1.44 -12.72 16.48
N SER A 75 -1.31 -12.88 15.17
CA SER A 75 -0.53 -11.96 14.34
C SER A 75 -1.10 -10.55 14.35
N ALA A 76 -2.43 -10.39 14.28
CA ALA A 76 -3.08 -9.08 14.34
C ALA A 76 -2.82 -8.37 15.69
N LEU A 77 -2.91 -9.11 16.80
CA LEU A 77 -2.62 -8.57 18.13
C LEU A 77 -1.13 -8.23 18.29
N LEU A 78 -0.23 -9.07 17.76
CA LEU A 78 1.21 -8.83 17.82
C LEU A 78 1.61 -7.59 17.01
N ILE A 79 1.11 -7.47 15.77
CA ILE A 79 1.31 -6.28 14.93
C ILE A 79 0.74 -5.04 15.62
N GLY A 80 -0.48 -5.15 16.16
CA GLY A 80 -1.13 -4.05 16.85
C GLY A 80 -0.41 -3.58 18.12
N ALA A 81 0.08 -4.52 18.93
CA ALA A 81 0.82 -4.21 20.16
C ALA A 81 2.16 -3.53 19.87
N VAL A 82 2.89 -4.02 18.86
CA VAL A 82 4.15 -3.39 18.44
C VAL A 82 3.87 -2.01 17.86
N ARG A 83 2.84 -1.82 17.02
CA ARG A 83 2.46 -0.50 16.51
C ARG A 83 2.15 0.52 17.60
N LEU A 84 1.52 0.08 18.69
CA LEU A 84 1.21 0.96 19.83
C LEU A 84 2.45 1.36 20.64
N THR A 85 3.54 0.58 20.57
CA THR A 85 4.73 0.74 21.44
C THR A 85 5.97 1.21 20.67
N TRP A 86 6.15 0.78 19.42
CA TRP A 86 7.34 0.94 18.57
C TRP A 86 6.95 1.45 17.17
N LYS A 87 6.65 2.75 17.06
CA LYS A 87 6.22 3.40 15.80
C LYS A 87 7.25 3.34 14.66
N THR A 88 8.53 3.07 14.95
CA THR A 88 9.65 3.17 13.99
C THR A 88 10.01 1.88 13.25
N GLN A 89 9.39 0.73 13.55
CA GLN A 89 9.75 -0.56 12.91
C GLN A 89 8.55 -1.40 12.42
N GLU A 90 7.41 -0.76 12.17
CA GLU A 90 6.18 -1.46 11.73
C GLU A 90 6.42 -2.33 10.48
N ASP A 91 7.10 -1.79 9.45
CA ASP A 91 7.36 -2.51 8.19
C ASP A 91 8.30 -3.71 8.35
N THR A 92 9.26 -3.62 9.27
CA THR A 92 10.19 -4.73 9.56
C THR A 92 9.46 -5.88 10.23
N LEU A 93 8.53 -5.59 11.13
CA LEU A 93 7.73 -6.61 11.79
C LEU A 93 6.77 -7.30 10.80
N ILE A 94 6.10 -6.52 9.94
CA ILE A 94 5.17 -7.05 8.94
C ILE A 94 5.89 -8.03 8.00
N SER A 95 7.07 -7.64 7.51
CA SER A 95 7.89 -8.49 6.63
C SER A 95 8.45 -9.73 7.36
N ALA A 96 8.85 -9.60 8.62
CA ALA A 96 9.29 -10.74 9.43
C ALA A 96 8.16 -11.75 9.68
N LEU A 97 6.98 -11.28 10.09
CA LEU A 97 5.81 -12.15 10.32
C LEU A 97 5.35 -12.86 9.05
N TRP A 98 5.40 -12.16 7.92
CA TRP A 98 5.15 -12.76 6.62
C TRP A 98 6.13 -13.92 6.37
N ALA A 99 7.44 -13.64 6.41
CA ALA A 99 8.46 -14.64 6.11
C ALA A 99 8.37 -15.86 7.05
N ILE A 100 8.23 -15.62 8.36
CA ILE A 100 8.11 -16.68 9.37
C ILE A 100 6.84 -17.50 9.14
N GLY A 101 5.69 -16.86 8.93
CA GLY A 101 4.43 -17.55 8.71
C GLY A 101 4.45 -18.48 7.50
N MET A 102 4.97 -17.99 6.37
CA MET A 102 5.10 -18.80 5.16
C MET A 102 6.09 -19.95 5.37
N ALA A 103 7.26 -19.69 5.93
CA ALA A 103 8.28 -20.71 6.16
C ALA A 103 7.79 -21.80 7.12
N VAL A 104 7.24 -21.41 8.27
CA VAL A 104 6.70 -22.34 9.28
C VAL A 104 5.55 -23.16 8.71
N GLY A 105 4.63 -22.53 7.97
CA GLY A 105 3.49 -23.22 7.36
C GLY A 105 3.93 -24.29 6.36
N ILE A 106 4.83 -23.95 5.45
CA ILE A 106 5.35 -24.90 4.45
C ILE A 106 6.14 -26.03 5.13
N LEU A 107 6.93 -25.74 6.17
CA LEU A 107 7.67 -26.75 6.93
C LEU A 107 6.73 -27.78 7.58
N PHE A 108 5.68 -27.35 8.29
CA PHE A 108 4.72 -28.27 8.91
C PHE A 108 3.95 -29.10 7.86
N ILE A 109 3.53 -28.46 6.75
CA ILE A 109 2.83 -29.16 5.66
C ILE A 109 3.74 -30.24 5.05
N SER A 110 5.00 -29.89 4.74
CA SER A 110 5.96 -30.85 4.13
C SER A 110 6.30 -32.04 5.03
N GLN A 111 6.20 -31.90 6.35
CA GLN A 111 6.45 -32.97 7.30
C GLN A 111 5.23 -33.86 7.57
N THR A 112 4.04 -33.50 7.08
CA THR A 112 2.81 -34.25 7.33
C THR A 112 2.74 -35.48 6.40
N PRO A 113 2.82 -36.72 6.91
CA PRO A 113 2.86 -37.92 6.07
C PRO A 113 1.49 -38.23 5.45
N GLY A 114 1.45 -38.50 4.14
CA GLY A 114 0.24 -38.93 3.42
C GLY A 114 -0.74 -37.80 3.07
N TYR A 115 -0.48 -36.57 3.50
CA TYR A 115 -1.31 -35.41 3.17
C TYR A 115 -0.73 -34.71 1.94
N GLN A 116 -1.14 -35.12 0.73
CA GLN A 116 -1.05 -34.24 -0.44
C GLN A 116 -2.12 -33.15 -0.27
N SER A 117 -1.96 -32.26 0.72
CA SER A 117 -2.80 -31.07 0.81
C SER A 117 -2.72 -30.36 -0.52
N ASP A 118 -3.87 -29.97 -1.06
CA ASP A 118 -3.98 -28.98 -2.12
C ASP A 118 -3.44 -27.61 -1.63
N LEU A 119 -2.13 -27.53 -1.35
CA LEU A 119 -1.42 -26.31 -1.01
C LEU A 119 -1.66 -25.28 -2.12
N MET A 120 -1.69 -25.75 -3.37
CA MET A 120 -2.07 -24.94 -4.52
C MET A 120 -3.48 -24.37 -4.38
N SER A 121 -4.46 -25.12 -3.88
CA SER A 121 -5.81 -24.59 -3.62
C SER A 121 -5.87 -23.63 -2.44
N TYR A 122 -5.01 -23.76 -1.42
CA TYR A 122 -4.93 -22.74 -0.36
C TYR A 122 -4.20 -21.46 -0.78
N LEU A 123 -3.18 -21.58 -1.63
CA LEU A 123 -2.41 -20.45 -2.14
C LEU A 123 -3.20 -19.65 -3.20
N PHE A 124 -3.91 -20.33 -4.10
CA PHE A 124 -4.61 -19.74 -5.24
C PHE A 124 -6.15 -19.79 -5.16
N GLY A 125 -6.71 -20.43 -4.13
CA GLY A 125 -8.14 -20.56 -3.91
C GLY A 125 -8.81 -21.59 -4.81
N ASN A 126 -9.90 -22.18 -4.32
CA ASN A 126 -10.82 -22.94 -5.16
C ASN A 126 -12.27 -22.74 -4.69
N ILE A 127 -12.91 -21.70 -5.23
CA ILE A 127 -14.30 -21.34 -4.90
C ILE A 127 -15.31 -22.46 -5.24
N LEU A 128 -14.97 -23.37 -6.17
CA LEU A 128 -15.86 -24.42 -6.64
C LEU A 128 -15.97 -25.59 -5.64
N LEU A 129 -15.02 -25.74 -4.72
CA LEU A 129 -14.95 -26.82 -3.74
C LEU A 129 -15.27 -26.37 -2.30
N VAL A 130 -16.05 -25.30 -2.13
CA VAL A 130 -16.47 -24.84 -0.79
C VAL A 130 -17.60 -25.75 -0.26
N PRO A 131 -17.43 -26.46 0.85
CA PRO A 131 -18.44 -27.34 1.40
C PRO A 131 -19.55 -26.56 2.15
N ASN A 132 -20.75 -27.13 2.21
CA ASN A 132 -21.93 -26.46 2.80
C ASN A 132 -21.78 -26.08 4.28
N ASN A 133 -21.00 -26.84 5.06
CA ASN A 133 -20.71 -26.50 6.45
C ASN A 133 -19.87 -25.22 6.57
N SER A 134 -18.93 -25.00 5.65
CA SER A 134 -18.13 -23.76 5.58
C SER A 134 -18.98 -22.55 5.25
N LEU A 135 -20.04 -22.68 4.43
CA LEU A 135 -20.95 -21.56 4.12
C LEU A 135 -21.65 -21.02 5.37
N TRP A 136 -22.15 -21.90 6.24
CA TRP A 136 -22.76 -21.48 7.52
C TRP A 136 -21.75 -20.81 8.44
N PHE A 137 -20.53 -21.32 8.48
CA PHE A 137 -19.45 -20.72 9.26
C PHE A 137 -19.07 -19.33 8.74
N MET A 138 -18.96 -19.17 7.41
CA MET A 138 -18.72 -17.88 6.76
C MET A 138 -19.83 -16.88 7.07
N ALA A 139 -21.09 -17.29 6.90
CA ALA A 139 -22.24 -16.45 7.18
C ALA A 139 -22.30 -16.03 8.66
N ALA A 140 -21.95 -16.92 9.60
CA ALA A 140 -21.90 -16.60 11.03
C ALA A 140 -20.80 -15.59 11.36
N LEU A 141 -19.62 -15.72 10.76
CA LEU A 141 -18.52 -14.77 10.95
C LEU A 141 -18.83 -13.41 10.31
N ASP A 142 -19.41 -13.37 9.11
CA ASP A 142 -19.85 -12.12 8.48
C ASP A 142 -20.94 -11.43 9.29
N ALA A 143 -21.92 -12.18 9.80
CA ALA A 143 -22.95 -11.62 10.68
C ALA A 143 -22.35 -11.02 11.96
N THR A 144 -21.38 -11.72 12.57
CA THR A 144 -20.65 -11.24 13.75
C THR A 144 -19.87 -9.96 13.43
N LEU A 145 -19.18 -9.93 12.30
CA LEU A 145 -18.42 -8.77 11.83
C LEU A 145 -19.33 -7.57 11.60
N LEU A 146 -20.43 -7.75 10.86
CA LEU A 146 -21.41 -6.70 10.60
C LEU A 146 -22.03 -6.17 11.89
N ALA A 147 -22.36 -7.05 12.84
CA ALA A 147 -22.90 -6.65 14.14
C ALA A 147 -21.92 -5.76 14.92
N ILE A 148 -20.64 -6.15 14.98
CA ILE A 148 -19.60 -5.37 15.68
C ILE A 148 -19.37 -4.03 14.98
N VAL A 149 -19.23 -4.02 13.66
CA VAL A 149 -19.02 -2.79 12.88
C VAL A 149 -20.22 -1.85 13.02
N ALA A 150 -21.45 -2.37 12.97
CA ALA A 150 -22.66 -1.56 13.14
C ALA A 150 -22.77 -0.99 14.56
N ALA A 151 -22.51 -1.79 15.59
CA ALA A 151 -22.57 -1.38 16.99
C ALA A 151 -21.54 -0.28 17.33
N TYR A 152 -20.33 -0.39 16.78
CA TYR A 152 -19.22 0.53 17.08
C TYR A 152 -18.87 1.47 15.91
N HIS A 153 -19.79 1.67 14.97
CA HIS A 153 -19.53 2.44 13.73
C HIS A 153 -18.99 3.85 14.02
N ARG A 154 -19.55 4.54 15.03
CA ARG A 154 -19.13 5.90 15.41
C ARG A 154 -17.70 5.93 15.96
N GLN A 155 -17.33 4.94 16.76
CA GLN A 155 -16.01 4.82 17.36
C GLN A 155 -14.96 4.45 16.32
N PHE A 156 -15.27 3.50 15.42
CA PHE A 156 -14.38 3.19 14.30
C PHE A 156 -14.17 4.38 13.38
N LEU A 157 -15.22 5.15 13.06
CA LEU A 157 -15.10 6.37 12.27
C LEU A 157 -14.16 7.37 12.96
N ALA A 158 -14.34 7.62 14.25
CA ALA A 158 -13.45 8.52 15.00
C ALA A 158 -11.98 8.07 14.92
N VAL A 159 -11.70 6.79 15.18
CA VAL A 159 -10.33 6.23 15.15
C VAL A 159 -9.72 6.23 13.75
N VAL A 160 -10.51 6.02 12.70
CA VAL A 160 -10.01 5.94 11.33
C VAL A 160 -9.62 7.32 10.81
N PHE A 161 -10.45 8.34 11.07
CA PHE A 161 -10.24 9.69 10.55
C PHE A 161 -9.32 10.55 11.44
N ASP A 162 -9.43 10.48 12.77
CA ASP A 162 -8.62 11.28 13.68
C ASP A 162 -8.45 10.58 15.06
N GLU A 163 -7.31 9.94 15.24
CA GLU A 163 -6.96 9.25 16.48
C GLU A 163 -6.72 10.21 17.65
N GLU A 164 -6.20 11.41 17.41
CA GLU A 164 -5.92 12.37 18.47
C GLU A 164 -7.21 12.96 19.01
N PHE A 165 -8.11 13.36 18.11
CA PHE A 165 -9.44 13.83 18.46
C PHE A 165 -10.28 12.76 19.16
N ALA A 166 -10.21 11.51 18.70
CA ALA A 166 -10.86 10.40 19.37
C ALA A 166 -10.34 10.22 20.82
N ARG A 167 -9.02 10.34 21.02
CA ARG A 167 -8.39 10.25 22.34
C ARG A 167 -8.80 11.40 23.26
N LEU A 168 -8.87 12.63 22.75
CA LEU A 168 -9.34 13.80 23.50
C LEU A 168 -10.80 13.68 23.92
N ARG A 169 -11.62 12.98 23.13
CA ARG A 169 -13.02 12.67 23.45
C ARG A 169 -13.20 11.46 24.40
N GLY A 170 -12.12 10.92 24.95
CA GLY A 170 -12.15 9.80 25.88
C GLY A 170 -12.43 8.45 25.24
N VAL A 171 -12.33 8.33 23.90
CA VAL A 171 -12.48 7.05 23.22
C VAL A 171 -11.19 6.23 23.43
N PRO A 172 -11.26 4.96 23.86
CA PRO A 172 -10.08 4.10 24.00
C PRO A 172 -9.55 3.68 22.62
N VAL A 173 -8.78 4.56 21.98
CA VAL A 173 -8.27 4.39 20.61
C VAL A 173 -7.52 3.07 20.44
N ALA A 174 -6.66 2.70 21.40
CA ALA A 174 -5.90 1.46 21.34
C ALA A 174 -6.79 0.22 21.24
N PHE A 175 -7.88 0.16 22.02
CA PHE A 175 -8.82 -0.95 22.00
C PHE A 175 -9.51 -1.07 20.63
N PHE A 176 -10.05 0.03 20.11
CA PHE A 176 -10.74 0.02 18.81
C PHE A 176 -9.79 -0.21 17.64
N TYR A 177 -8.54 0.24 17.75
CA TYR A 177 -7.52 -0.05 16.74
C TYR A 177 -7.13 -1.54 16.72
N LEU A 178 -6.94 -2.17 17.89
CA LEU A 178 -6.70 -3.61 17.98
C LEU A 178 -7.91 -4.42 17.50
N LEU A 179 -9.11 -4.01 17.90
CA LEU A 179 -10.35 -4.64 17.43
C LEU A 179 -10.48 -4.54 15.91
N LEU A 180 -10.13 -3.40 15.31
CA LEU A 180 -10.12 -3.22 13.86
C LEU A 180 -9.18 -4.24 13.20
N LEU A 181 -7.95 -4.40 13.70
CA LEU A 181 -7.00 -5.38 13.17
C LEU A 181 -7.50 -6.82 13.31
N VAL A 182 -8.13 -7.17 14.43
CA VAL A 182 -8.73 -8.49 14.63
C VAL A 182 -9.86 -8.74 13.64
N LEU A 183 -10.75 -7.77 13.41
CA LEU A 183 -11.81 -7.89 12.41
C LEU A 183 -11.24 -8.07 10.99
N VAL A 184 -10.19 -7.33 10.64
CA VAL A 184 -9.48 -7.51 9.37
C VAL A 184 -8.90 -8.92 9.26
N ALA A 185 -8.30 -9.44 10.33
CA ALA A 185 -7.74 -10.78 10.37
C ALA A 185 -8.79 -11.87 10.15
N VAL A 186 -9.95 -11.73 10.80
CA VAL A 186 -11.09 -12.64 10.60
C VAL A 186 -11.58 -12.58 9.14
N THR A 187 -11.70 -11.38 8.55
CA THR A 187 -12.04 -11.24 7.13
C THR A 187 -11.03 -11.93 6.24
N VAL A 188 -9.74 -11.74 6.48
CA VAL A 188 -8.69 -12.41 5.70
C VAL A 188 -8.86 -13.93 5.71
N VAL A 189 -9.16 -14.52 6.87
CA VAL A 189 -9.43 -15.97 7.00
C VAL A 189 -10.64 -16.41 6.17
N LEU A 190 -11.71 -15.62 6.14
CA LEU A 190 -12.87 -15.87 5.30
C LEU A 190 -12.51 -15.85 3.80
N LEU A 191 -11.70 -14.89 3.38
CA LEU A 191 -11.34 -14.71 1.97
C LEU A 191 -10.41 -15.79 1.42
N ILE A 192 -9.59 -16.43 2.28
CA ILE A 192 -8.69 -17.51 1.87
C ILE A 192 -9.46 -18.67 1.23
N GLN A 193 -10.65 -19.02 1.74
CA GLN A 193 -11.42 -20.14 1.18
C GLN A 193 -11.93 -19.86 -0.24
N VAL A 194 -12.12 -18.58 -0.60
CA VAL A 194 -12.71 -18.18 -1.88
C VAL A 194 -11.63 -17.97 -2.94
N VAL A 195 -10.57 -17.23 -2.60
CA VAL A 195 -9.58 -16.72 -3.60
C VAL A 195 -8.15 -17.14 -3.27
N GLY A 196 -7.92 -17.69 -2.08
CA GLY A 196 -6.59 -18.11 -1.64
C GLY A 196 -5.75 -16.99 -1.03
N LEU A 197 -4.65 -17.41 -0.41
CA LEU A 197 -3.75 -16.56 0.37
C LEU A 197 -3.09 -15.45 -0.45
N ILE A 198 -2.63 -15.76 -1.66
CA ILE A 198 -1.83 -14.82 -2.49
C ILE A 198 -2.69 -13.64 -2.97
N LEU A 199 -3.94 -13.91 -3.29
CA LEU A 199 -4.85 -12.99 -3.99
C LEU A 199 -5.76 -12.20 -3.03
N VAL A 200 -5.68 -12.50 -1.73
CA VAL A 200 -6.57 -11.95 -0.70
C VAL A 200 -6.56 -10.41 -0.66
N LEU A 201 -5.38 -9.79 -0.84
CA LEU A 201 -5.21 -8.34 -0.77
C LEU A 201 -5.90 -7.63 -1.93
N ALA A 202 -5.80 -8.19 -3.13
CA ALA A 202 -6.51 -7.66 -4.29
C ALA A 202 -8.02 -7.75 -4.07
N LEU A 203 -8.49 -8.82 -3.42
CA LEU A 203 -9.90 -8.98 -3.12
C LEU A 203 -10.41 -7.98 -2.07
N LEU A 204 -9.59 -7.72 -1.05
CA LEU A 204 -9.94 -6.86 0.07
C LEU A 204 -9.85 -5.37 -0.28
N THR A 205 -8.83 -4.94 -1.02
CA THR A 205 -8.50 -3.51 -1.18
C THR A 205 -9.05 -2.86 -2.44
N LEU A 206 -9.06 -3.55 -3.60
CA LEU A 206 -9.46 -2.96 -4.88
C LEU A 206 -10.91 -2.46 -4.94
N PRO A 207 -11.95 -3.18 -4.50
CA PRO A 207 -13.34 -2.74 -4.65
C PRO A 207 -13.63 -1.56 -3.72
N ALA A 208 -12.99 -1.54 -2.55
CA ALA A 208 -13.03 -0.42 -1.62
C ALA A 208 -12.30 0.81 -2.19
N ALA A 209 -11.11 0.64 -2.76
CA ALA A 209 -10.36 1.73 -3.40
C ALA A 209 -11.14 2.36 -4.55
N VAL A 210 -11.74 1.53 -5.42
CA VAL A 210 -12.60 2.01 -6.52
C VAL A 210 -13.83 2.73 -5.97
N ALA A 211 -14.52 2.18 -4.96
CA ALA A 211 -15.68 2.81 -4.35
C ALA A 211 -15.36 4.17 -3.70
N GLY A 212 -14.17 4.32 -3.12
CA GLY A 212 -13.70 5.57 -2.50
C GLY A 212 -13.55 6.75 -3.47
N HIS A 213 -13.44 6.48 -4.78
CA HIS A 213 -13.40 7.55 -5.79
C HIS A 213 -14.77 8.15 -6.09
N TYR A 214 -15.85 7.38 -5.92
CA TYR A 214 -17.19 7.82 -6.28
C TYR A 214 -17.96 8.42 -5.11
N VAL A 215 -17.57 8.10 -3.87
CA VAL A 215 -18.37 8.46 -2.70
C VAL A 215 -17.51 9.02 -1.56
N HIS A 216 -17.96 10.13 -0.99
CA HIS A 216 -17.28 10.83 0.10
C HIS A 216 -17.78 10.44 1.52
N SER A 217 -18.60 9.40 1.64
CA SER A 217 -19.13 8.91 2.92
C SER A 217 -18.75 7.44 3.12
N LEU A 218 -18.17 7.14 4.28
CA LEU A 218 -17.65 5.80 4.59
C LEU A 218 -18.72 4.70 4.48
N GLY A 219 -19.93 4.92 5.02
CA GLY A 219 -21.00 3.93 4.96
C GLY A 219 -21.51 3.67 3.53
N ARG A 220 -21.57 4.70 2.69
CA ARG A 220 -21.91 4.54 1.27
C ARG A 220 -20.78 3.88 0.48
N MET A 221 -19.53 4.15 0.85
CA MET A 221 -18.35 3.48 0.30
C MET A 221 -18.39 1.97 0.60
N MET A 222 -18.81 1.55 1.81
CA MET A 222 -18.97 0.13 2.16
C MET A 222 -20.01 -0.57 1.30
N LEU A 223 -21.19 0.06 1.14
CA LEU A 223 -22.26 -0.48 0.29
C LEU A 223 -21.81 -0.61 -1.16
N LEU A 224 -21.20 0.43 -1.72
CA LEU A 224 -20.71 0.42 -3.09
C LEU A 224 -19.59 -0.61 -3.29
N ALA A 225 -18.65 -0.73 -2.35
CA ALA A 225 -17.58 -1.72 -2.39
C ALA A 225 -18.13 -3.15 -2.31
N THR A 226 -19.16 -3.39 -1.50
CA THR A 226 -19.84 -4.70 -1.41
C THR A 226 -20.54 -5.05 -2.72
N VAL A 227 -21.26 -4.10 -3.31
CA VAL A 227 -21.93 -4.28 -4.62
C VAL A 227 -20.90 -4.54 -5.72
N LEU A 228 -19.86 -3.72 -5.83
CA LEU A 228 -18.78 -3.93 -6.80
C LEU A 228 -18.08 -5.28 -6.58
N GLY A 229 -17.82 -5.65 -5.33
CA GLY A 229 -17.26 -6.95 -4.97
C GLY A 229 -18.14 -8.10 -5.45
N SER A 230 -19.45 -8.02 -5.21
CA SER A 230 -20.42 -9.04 -5.61
C SER A 230 -20.48 -9.20 -7.13
N LEU A 231 -20.54 -8.09 -7.87
CA LEU A 231 -20.55 -8.10 -9.33
C LEU A 231 -19.28 -8.72 -9.91
N VAL A 232 -18.12 -8.39 -9.35
CA VAL A 232 -16.85 -8.99 -9.79
C VAL A 232 -16.78 -10.47 -9.45
N SER A 233 -17.23 -10.90 -8.27
CA SER A 233 -17.24 -12.32 -7.89
C SER A 233 -18.13 -13.15 -8.82
N VAL A 234 -19.32 -12.65 -9.17
CA VAL A 234 -20.23 -13.27 -10.14
C VAL A 234 -19.59 -13.33 -11.52
N SER A 235 -18.98 -12.23 -11.97
CA SER A 235 -18.37 -12.13 -13.30
C SER A 235 -17.12 -13.02 -13.42
N GLY A 236 -16.30 -13.11 -12.37
CA GLY A 236 -15.11 -13.97 -12.30
C GLY A 236 -15.47 -15.45 -12.31
N LEU A 237 -16.55 -15.84 -11.61
CA LEU A 237 -17.06 -17.21 -11.65
C LEU A 237 -17.62 -17.57 -13.03
N ALA A 238 -18.37 -16.67 -13.66
CA ALA A 238 -18.89 -16.88 -15.02
C ALA A 238 -17.77 -17.04 -16.06
N LEU A 239 -16.70 -16.23 -15.96
CA LEU A 239 -15.53 -16.30 -16.84
C LEU A 239 -14.62 -17.51 -16.58
N SER A 240 -14.62 -18.05 -15.36
CA SER A 240 -13.85 -19.24 -14.99
C SER A 240 -14.48 -20.53 -15.56
N TYR A 241 -15.80 -20.55 -15.75
CA TYR A 241 -16.56 -21.75 -16.13
C TYR A 241 -16.32 -22.22 -17.58
N GLU A 242 -16.16 -21.32 -18.55
CA GLU A 242 -15.99 -21.70 -19.96
C GLU A 242 -14.60 -22.25 -20.31
N PRO A 243 -13.48 -21.72 -19.77
CA PRO A 243 -12.15 -22.17 -20.15
C PRO A 243 -11.38 -22.92 -19.04
N ASP A 244 -12.07 -23.39 -17.99
CA ASP A 244 -11.51 -24.20 -16.89
C ASP A 244 -10.29 -23.56 -16.19
N LEU A 245 -10.26 -22.23 -16.12
CA LEU A 245 -9.18 -21.48 -15.45
C LEU A 245 -9.36 -21.49 -13.93
N PRO A 246 -8.25 -21.44 -13.16
CA PRO A 246 -8.28 -21.25 -11.71
C PRO A 246 -9.16 -20.03 -11.32
N PRO A 247 -10.17 -20.21 -10.44
CA PRO A 247 -11.14 -19.16 -10.12
C PRO A 247 -10.52 -17.94 -9.43
N GLY A 248 -9.52 -18.14 -8.56
CA GLY A 248 -8.86 -17.02 -7.86
C GLY A 248 -8.21 -16.03 -8.83
N PRO A 249 -7.27 -16.48 -9.69
CA PRO A 249 -6.65 -15.63 -10.72
C PRO A 249 -7.64 -14.95 -11.66
N SER A 250 -8.71 -15.64 -12.07
CA SER A 250 -9.73 -15.03 -12.94
C SER A 250 -10.48 -13.90 -12.25
N LEU A 251 -10.84 -14.05 -10.96
CA LEU A 251 -11.44 -12.97 -10.15
C LEU A 251 -10.53 -11.73 -10.09
N CYS A 252 -9.22 -11.93 -9.94
CA CYS A 252 -8.26 -10.84 -9.88
C CYS A 252 -8.16 -10.07 -11.20
N VAL A 253 -8.11 -10.77 -12.33
CA VAL A 253 -8.06 -10.13 -13.66
C VAL A 253 -9.31 -9.28 -13.90
N VAL A 254 -10.50 -9.81 -13.59
CA VAL A 254 -11.76 -9.06 -13.73
C VAL A 254 -11.76 -7.81 -12.84
N ARG A 255 -11.29 -7.91 -11.60
CA ARG A 255 -11.17 -6.76 -10.68
C ARG A 255 -10.28 -5.65 -11.25
N VAL A 256 -9.13 -6.01 -11.81
CA VAL A 256 -8.18 -5.05 -12.40
C VAL A 256 -8.81 -4.37 -13.62
N ILE A 257 -9.52 -5.12 -14.46
CA ILE A 257 -10.22 -4.57 -15.63
C ILE A 257 -11.34 -3.61 -15.20
N VAL A 258 -12.17 -3.99 -14.22
CA VAL A 258 -13.24 -3.12 -13.70
C VAL A 258 -12.66 -1.86 -13.05
N ALA A 259 -11.57 -1.98 -12.29
CA ALA A 259 -10.87 -0.83 -11.73
C ALA A 259 -10.32 0.12 -12.81
N ARG A 260 -10.00 -0.40 -14.02
CA ARG A 260 -9.55 0.41 -15.16
C ARG A 260 -10.68 1.12 -15.90
N ILE A 261 -11.91 0.56 -15.85
CA ILE A 261 -13.14 1.12 -16.47
C ILE A 261 -13.74 2.25 -15.61
N GLY A 262 -13.44 2.31 -14.31
CA GLY A 262 -13.73 3.49 -13.49
C GLY A 262 -13.06 4.76 -14.02
N PRO A 263 -13.52 5.97 -13.65
CA PRO A 263 -12.91 7.22 -14.08
C PRO A 263 -11.42 7.14 -13.77
N PRO A 264 -10.54 7.62 -14.68
CA PRO A 264 -9.13 7.31 -14.67
C PRO A 264 -8.52 7.59 -13.29
N SER A 265 -8.29 6.49 -12.57
CA SER A 265 -7.21 6.29 -11.60
C SER A 265 -6.81 7.52 -10.78
N GLY A 266 -7.45 7.72 -9.62
CA GLY A 266 -6.81 8.38 -8.47
C GLY A 266 -5.85 7.45 -7.71
N ALA A 267 -5.80 6.16 -8.07
CA ALA A 267 -4.74 5.23 -7.66
C ALA A 267 -3.49 5.30 -8.58
N ALA A 268 -3.51 6.15 -9.61
CA ALA A 268 -2.33 6.54 -10.39
C ALA A 268 -1.92 8.01 -10.11
N VAL A 269 -2.15 8.49 -8.88
CA VAL A 269 -1.53 9.76 -8.41
C VAL A 269 0.01 9.63 -8.32
N GLY A 270 0.56 8.41 -8.44
CA GLY A 270 2.01 8.18 -8.56
C GLY A 270 2.59 8.22 -9.97
N GLU A 271 1.82 8.11 -11.06
CA GLU A 271 2.45 7.70 -12.35
C GLU A 271 1.88 8.30 -13.65
N ARG A 272 1.10 9.38 -13.58
CA ARG A 272 0.68 10.11 -14.80
C ARG A 272 0.79 11.62 -14.66
N ILE A 273 1.99 12.15 -14.89
CA ILE A 273 2.14 13.39 -15.69
C ILE A 273 3.40 13.21 -16.53
N ILE A 274 3.21 12.84 -17.79
CA ILE A 274 4.16 13.14 -18.87
C ILE A 274 3.57 14.33 -19.62
N ALA A 275 4.45 15.32 -19.85
CA ALA A 275 4.32 16.46 -20.73
C ALA A 275 3.34 17.57 -20.29
N THR A 276 3.89 18.66 -19.76
CA THR A 276 3.84 19.97 -20.44
C THR A 276 4.79 20.98 -19.79
N GLN A 277 5.41 21.78 -20.66
CA GLN A 277 6.58 22.64 -20.43
C GLN A 277 6.37 23.76 -19.42
N GLY A 278 7.41 24.03 -18.64
CA GLY A 278 7.51 25.17 -17.72
C GLY A 278 8.94 25.44 -17.24
N SER A 279 9.83 25.82 -18.17
CA SER A 279 11.01 26.68 -17.95
C SER A 279 11.86 26.43 -16.67
N ARG A 280 12.83 25.52 -16.75
CA ARG A 280 14.13 25.70 -16.06
C ARG A 280 15.20 25.96 -17.10
N MET A 281 15.56 27.24 -17.28
CA MET A 281 16.84 27.59 -17.91
C MET A 281 17.93 27.14 -16.94
N SER A 282 18.44 25.92 -17.14
CA SER A 282 19.45 25.29 -16.31
C SER A 282 20.58 24.81 -17.22
N LEU A 283 21.81 24.92 -16.72
CA LEU A 283 23.03 24.52 -17.42
C LEU A 283 22.88 23.11 -18.02
N PRO A 284 23.54 22.78 -19.15
CA PRO A 284 23.62 21.43 -19.66
C PRO A 284 23.92 20.44 -18.52
N ILE A 285 23.18 19.33 -18.41
CA ILE A 285 23.33 18.36 -17.30
C ILE A 285 24.78 17.89 -17.15
N ASP A 286 25.50 17.77 -18.27
CA ASP A 286 26.93 17.41 -18.27
C ASP A 286 27.77 18.45 -17.52
N ASP A 287 27.44 19.74 -17.58
CA ASP A 287 28.11 20.80 -16.83
C ASP A 287 27.83 20.67 -15.32
N ILE A 288 26.59 20.36 -14.93
CA ILE A 288 26.22 20.11 -13.53
C ILE A 288 27.01 18.92 -12.98
N LEU A 289 27.08 17.82 -13.74
CA LEU A 289 27.83 16.63 -13.33
C LEU A 289 29.35 16.88 -13.27
N ASN A 290 29.91 17.61 -14.25
CA ASN A 290 31.33 17.98 -14.26
C ASN A 290 31.69 18.94 -13.12
N LYS A 291 30.73 19.77 -12.70
CA LYS A 291 30.87 20.65 -11.55
C LYS A 291 30.78 19.88 -10.23
N ALA A 292 29.86 18.93 -10.13
CA ALA A 292 29.75 18.03 -8.99
C ALA A 292 31.03 17.19 -8.78
N ASP A 293 31.66 16.72 -9.87
CA ASP A 293 32.97 16.05 -9.82
C ASP A 293 34.05 16.97 -9.22
N ARG A 294 34.16 18.21 -9.71
CA ARG A 294 35.13 19.19 -9.21
C ARG A 294 34.93 19.48 -7.72
N LEU A 295 33.70 19.73 -7.29
CA LEU A 295 33.38 19.94 -5.87
C LEU A 295 33.70 18.73 -5.00
N CYS A 296 33.45 17.52 -5.50
CA CYS A 296 33.83 16.29 -4.79
C CYS A 296 35.36 16.19 -4.63
N MET A 297 36.11 16.46 -5.70
CA MET A 297 37.58 16.46 -5.67
C MET A 297 38.14 17.50 -4.69
N GLU A 298 37.61 18.72 -4.69
CA GLU A 298 37.99 19.79 -3.75
C GLU A 298 37.72 19.41 -2.30
N ARG A 299 36.62 18.69 -2.04
CA ARG A 299 36.24 18.20 -0.71
C ARG A 299 36.94 16.90 -0.31
N GLY A 300 37.83 16.36 -1.14
CA GLY A 300 38.55 15.10 -0.88
C GLY A 300 37.67 13.85 -0.91
N VAL A 301 36.48 13.93 -1.49
CA VAL A 301 35.52 12.82 -1.61
C VAL A 301 35.37 12.36 -3.05
N ARG A 302 35.01 11.09 -3.27
CA ARG A 302 34.92 10.53 -4.63
C ARG A 302 33.47 10.43 -5.10
N LEU A 303 33.15 11.09 -6.21
CA LEU A 303 31.93 10.82 -6.98
C LEU A 303 32.14 9.57 -7.84
N THR A 304 31.75 8.40 -7.31
CA THR A 304 31.83 7.13 -8.06
C THR A 304 30.91 7.14 -9.28
N PRO A 305 31.14 6.30 -10.30
CA PRO A 305 30.26 6.21 -11.47
C PRO A 305 28.77 6.02 -11.11
N GLN A 306 28.47 5.18 -10.12
CA GLN A 306 27.09 4.95 -9.65
C GLN A 306 26.45 6.22 -9.04
N ARG A 307 27.19 6.94 -8.17
CA ARG A 307 26.73 8.21 -7.59
C ARG A 307 26.49 9.27 -8.67
N ARG A 308 27.37 9.33 -9.68
CA ARG A 308 27.22 10.22 -10.84
C ARG A 308 25.97 9.87 -11.66
N THR A 309 25.68 8.58 -11.85
CA THR A 309 24.45 8.13 -12.52
C THR A 309 23.20 8.55 -11.74
N VAL A 310 23.17 8.33 -10.42
CA VAL A 310 22.03 8.74 -9.57
C VAL A 310 21.82 10.25 -9.63
N LEU A 311 22.88 11.05 -9.51
CA LEU A 311 22.79 12.50 -9.64
C LEU A 311 22.27 12.91 -11.03
N GLY A 312 22.76 12.26 -12.09
CA GLY A 312 22.32 12.54 -13.46
C GLY A 312 20.84 12.23 -13.68
N LEU A 313 20.32 11.15 -13.09
CA LEU A 313 18.89 10.82 -13.13
C LEU A 313 18.06 11.88 -12.38
N LEU A 314 18.51 12.28 -11.20
CA LEU A 314 17.85 13.31 -10.40
C LEU A 314 17.80 14.69 -11.08
N CYS A 315 18.86 15.08 -11.79
CA CYS A 315 18.91 16.35 -12.53
C CYS A 315 18.13 16.30 -13.86
N ARG A 316 17.90 15.10 -14.41
CA ARG A 316 17.13 14.90 -15.65
C ARG A 316 15.62 14.79 -15.43
N ALA A 317 15.20 14.42 -14.24
CA ALA A 317 13.80 14.20 -13.95
C ALA A 317 13.07 15.54 -13.83
N ASP A 318 11.97 15.68 -14.57
CA ASP A 318 11.07 16.85 -14.47
C ASP A 318 10.29 16.88 -13.14
N LYS A 319 10.38 15.80 -12.36
CA LYS A 319 9.73 15.61 -11.07
C LYS A 319 10.69 15.02 -10.04
N PRO A 320 10.44 15.26 -8.74
CA PRO A 320 11.16 14.56 -7.69
C PRO A 320 11.01 13.05 -7.85
N LEU A 321 12.12 12.32 -7.70
CA LEU A 321 12.12 10.86 -7.78
C LEU A 321 12.23 10.25 -6.39
N SER A 322 11.40 9.27 -6.10
CA SER A 322 11.59 8.38 -4.95
C SER A 322 12.81 7.48 -5.13
N ALA A 323 13.31 6.91 -4.04
CA ALA A 323 14.40 5.94 -4.09
C ALA A 323 14.05 4.69 -4.91
N TYR A 324 12.76 4.32 -4.97
CA TYR A 324 12.27 3.17 -5.75
C TYR A 324 12.22 3.48 -7.25
N GLU A 325 11.74 4.66 -7.64
CA GLU A 325 11.76 5.09 -9.05
C GLU A 325 13.21 5.19 -9.56
N LEU A 326 14.14 5.67 -8.74
CA LEU A 326 15.57 5.63 -9.06
C LEU A 326 16.10 4.21 -9.23
N LEU A 327 15.69 3.27 -8.38
CA LEU A 327 16.09 1.86 -8.50
C LEU A 327 15.61 1.27 -9.83
N ASP A 328 14.38 1.57 -10.24
CA ASP A 328 13.81 1.08 -11.50
C ASP A 328 14.50 1.70 -12.71
N LEU A 329 14.74 3.02 -12.71
CA LEU A 329 15.50 3.70 -13.76
C LEU A 329 16.94 3.18 -13.90
N MET A 330 17.58 2.80 -12.79
CA MET A 330 18.94 2.25 -12.82
C MET A 330 19.02 0.80 -13.30
N ARG A 331 17.93 0.01 -13.19
CA ARG A 331 17.88 -1.36 -13.74
C ARG A 331 18.01 -1.38 -15.27
N ASP A 332 17.55 -0.33 -15.93
CA ASP A 332 17.66 -0.19 -17.39
C ASP A 332 19.08 0.15 -17.86
N THR A 333 19.91 0.76 -16.99
CA THR A 333 21.27 1.21 -17.34
C THR A 333 22.38 0.36 -16.75
N THR A 334 22.12 -0.39 -15.67
CA THR A 334 23.13 -1.18 -14.95
C THR A 334 22.57 -2.54 -14.52
N LYS A 335 23.42 -3.58 -14.47
CA LYS A 335 23.03 -4.91 -13.98
C LYS A 335 22.55 -4.83 -12.53
N SER A 336 21.22 -4.83 -12.35
CA SER A 336 20.45 -5.07 -11.12
C SER A 336 21.06 -4.48 -9.84
N PRO A 337 20.99 -3.16 -9.62
CA PRO A 337 21.43 -2.55 -8.38
C PRO A 337 20.57 -3.02 -7.19
N ALA A 338 21.21 -3.45 -6.12
CA ALA A 338 20.53 -3.76 -4.87
C ALA A 338 20.06 -2.45 -4.18
N PRO A 339 18.92 -2.45 -3.46
CA PRO A 339 18.38 -1.27 -2.78
C PRO A 339 19.41 -0.50 -1.92
N PRO A 340 20.29 -1.16 -1.12
CA PRO A 340 21.29 -0.45 -0.32
C PRO A 340 22.26 0.42 -1.13
N THR A 341 22.48 0.09 -2.40
CA THR A 341 23.39 0.85 -3.28
C THR A 341 22.81 2.22 -3.62
N VAL A 342 21.50 2.31 -3.88
CA VAL A 342 20.83 3.59 -4.20
C VAL A 342 20.73 4.46 -2.96
N TYR A 343 20.35 3.90 -1.82
CA TYR A 343 20.32 4.65 -0.56
C TYR A 343 21.71 5.18 -0.17
N ARG A 344 22.78 4.38 -0.31
CA ARG A 344 24.16 4.86 -0.08
C ARG A 344 24.60 5.95 -1.05
N ALA A 345 24.09 5.94 -2.29
CA ALA A 345 24.37 6.99 -3.25
C ALA A 345 23.62 8.28 -2.86
N LEU A 346 22.34 8.16 -2.49
CA LEU A 346 21.51 9.28 -2.04
C LEU A 346 22.04 9.92 -0.76
N ASP A 347 22.43 9.12 0.24
CA ASP A 347 23.03 9.61 1.49
C ASP A 347 24.28 10.45 1.21
N PHE A 348 25.15 9.95 0.33
CA PHE A 348 26.33 10.68 -0.12
C PHE A 348 25.95 12.00 -0.82
N LEU A 349 24.99 11.97 -1.75
CA LEU A 349 24.59 13.17 -2.48
C LEU A 349 23.95 14.23 -1.56
N LEU A 350 23.18 13.80 -0.56
CA LEU A 350 22.60 14.67 0.46
C LEU A 350 23.69 15.28 1.36
N GLU A 351 24.64 14.46 1.83
CA GLU A 351 25.78 14.93 2.65
C GLU A 351 26.64 15.96 1.92
N GLN A 352 26.81 15.78 0.60
CA GLN A 352 27.56 16.71 -0.24
C GLN A 352 26.71 17.87 -0.79
N GLY A 353 25.42 17.98 -0.43
CA GLY A 353 24.54 19.04 -0.95
C GLY A 353 24.37 19.02 -2.47
N LEU A 354 24.53 17.85 -3.09
CA LEU A 354 24.32 17.63 -4.53
C LEU A 354 22.89 17.18 -4.84
N ALA A 355 22.14 16.78 -3.83
CA ALA A 355 20.71 16.47 -3.91
C ALA A 355 19.99 17.00 -2.68
N HIS A 356 18.68 17.18 -2.80
CA HIS A 356 17.79 17.57 -1.73
C HIS A 356 16.68 16.52 -1.57
N LYS A 357 16.25 16.30 -0.33
CA LYS A 357 15.12 15.42 -0.02
C LYS A 357 13.90 16.28 0.31
N LEU A 358 12.80 15.98 -0.37
CA LEU A 358 11.48 16.52 -0.07
C LEU A 358 10.82 15.58 0.93
N GLU A 359 10.67 16.04 2.17
CA GLU A 359 10.15 15.23 3.26
C GLU A 359 8.65 14.94 3.06
N SER A 360 7.87 15.90 2.55
CA SER A 360 6.43 15.68 2.32
C SER A 360 6.12 14.65 1.23
N LEU A 361 7.04 14.46 0.26
CA LEU A 361 6.86 13.55 -0.86
C LEU A 361 7.73 12.27 -0.73
N HIS A 362 8.60 12.19 0.27
CA HIS A 362 9.63 11.16 0.40
C HIS A 362 10.43 10.94 -0.90
N ALA A 363 10.72 12.05 -1.59
CA ALA A 363 11.35 12.06 -2.90
C ALA A 363 12.61 12.94 -2.90
N TYR A 364 13.39 12.86 -3.96
CA TYR A 364 14.70 13.50 -4.10
C TYR A 364 14.75 14.35 -5.36
N VAL A 365 15.47 15.47 -5.30
CA VAL A 365 15.71 16.38 -6.44
C VAL A 365 17.20 16.68 -6.52
N GLY A 366 17.74 16.75 -7.73
CA GLY A 366 19.13 17.14 -7.96
C GLY A 366 19.33 18.64 -7.70
N CYS A 367 20.42 19.00 -7.02
CA CYS A 367 20.75 20.40 -6.79
C CYS A 367 21.19 21.08 -8.08
N SER A 368 20.62 22.24 -8.40
CA SER A 368 21.02 23.03 -9.58
C SER A 368 22.19 24.00 -9.29
N HIS A 369 22.44 24.30 -8.00
CA HIS A 369 23.44 25.29 -7.56
C HIS A 369 24.31 24.77 -6.40
N PRO A 370 25.24 23.84 -6.66
CA PRO A 370 26.02 23.18 -5.60
C PRO A 370 27.16 24.04 -5.01
N ASP A 371 27.37 25.26 -5.51
CA ASP A 371 28.52 26.13 -5.16
C ASP A 371 28.39 26.81 -3.80
N HIS A 372 27.16 26.93 -3.29
CA HIS A 372 26.92 27.61 -2.03
C HIS A 372 25.88 26.84 -1.21
N PRO A 373 26.06 26.78 0.12
CA PRO A 373 25.02 26.29 1.00
C PRO A 373 23.82 27.23 0.91
N HIS A 374 22.67 26.71 0.50
CA HIS A 374 21.42 27.44 0.41
C HIS A 374 20.35 26.72 1.23
N CYS A 375 19.41 27.49 1.77
CA CYS A 375 18.18 26.93 2.31
C CYS A 375 17.34 26.37 1.15
N SER A 376 17.02 25.09 1.18
CA SER A 376 16.22 24.45 0.12
C SER A 376 14.75 24.83 0.32
N GLN A 377 14.21 25.68 -0.54
CA GLN A 377 12.82 26.14 -0.46
C GLN A 377 12.04 25.63 -1.66
N PHE A 378 10.99 24.86 -1.42
CA PHE A 378 10.22 24.22 -2.47
C PHE A 378 8.75 24.60 -2.41
N LEU A 379 8.18 24.92 -3.56
CA LEU A 379 6.75 25.05 -3.79
C LEU A 379 6.25 23.73 -4.39
N ILE A 380 5.32 23.05 -3.72
CA ILE A 380 4.80 21.74 -4.10
C ILE A 380 3.33 21.88 -4.42
N CYS A 381 2.96 21.55 -5.67
CA CYS A 381 1.55 21.51 -6.05
C CYS A 381 0.89 20.22 -5.55
N THR A 382 -0.18 20.32 -4.76
CA THR A 382 -0.93 19.17 -4.23
C THR A 382 -1.75 18.45 -5.29
N ASP A 383 -2.05 19.13 -6.41
CA ASP A 383 -2.90 18.58 -7.47
C ASP A 383 -2.10 17.85 -8.56
N CYS A 384 -0.99 18.43 -9.03
CA CYS A 384 -0.16 17.84 -10.09
C CYS A 384 1.18 17.26 -9.61
N GLY A 385 1.56 17.52 -8.35
CA GLY A 385 2.86 17.08 -7.82
C GLY A 385 4.06 17.80 -8.45
N GLU A 386 3.84 18.90 -9.14
CA GLU A 386 4.91 19.77 -9.66
C GLU A 386 5.67 20.40 -8.49
N VAL A 387 7.00 20.40 -8.59
CA VAL A 387 7.89 21.01 -7.58
C VAL A 387 8.75 22.08 -8.22
N SER A 388 8.59 23.30 -7.73
CA SER A 388 9.44 24.43 -8.10
C SER A 388 10.33 24.80 -6.94
N GLU A 389 11.61 25.05 -7.22
CA GLU A 389 12.55 25.57 -6.25
C GLU A 389 12.45 27.10 -6.22
N MET A 390 12.54 27.69 -5.03
CA MET A 390 12.44 29.12 -4.80
C MET A 390 13.71 29.65 -4.13
N ASP A 391 14.37 30.59 -4.78
CA ASP A 391 15.53 31.27 -4.22
C ASP A 391 15.10 32.58 -3.55
N ASN A 392 14.82 32.53 -2.25
CA ASN A 392 14.44 33.72 -1.47
C ASN A 392 15.39 33.95 -0.28
N HIS A 393 16.29 34.92 -0.45
CA HIS A 393 17.27 35.31 0.57
C HIS A 393 16.65 35.91 1.84
N ALA A 394 15.46 36.51 1.78
CA ALA A 394 14.81 37.10 2.96
C ALA A 394 14.35 36.01 3.95
N LEU A 395 13.85 34.89 3.43
CA LEU A 395 13.49 33.71 4.22
C LEU A 395 14.73 33.07 4.87
N GLU A 396 15.82 32.96 4.11
CA GLU A 396 17.08 32.44 4.59
C GLU A 396 17.64 33.30 5.74
N GLN A 397 17.65 34.63 5.59
CA GLN A 397 18.06 35.56 6.64
C GLN A 397 17.18 35.46 7.89
N SER A 398 15.87 35.25 7.71
CA SER A 398 14.92 35.09 8.81
C SER A 398 15.22 33.82 9.62
N LEU A 399 15.49 32.70 8.95
CA LEU A 399 15.90 31.46 9.61
C LEU A 399 17.24 31.61 10.34
N GLN A 400 18.24 32.22 9.70
CA GLN A 400 19.54 32.48 10.34
C GLN A 400 19.41 33.38 11.58
N SER A 401 18.51 34.36 11.54
CA SER A 401 18.24 35.24 12.70
C SER A 401 17.57 34.48 13.84
N ALA A 402 16.64 33.58 13.54
CA ALA A 402 15.98 32.72 14.52
C ALA A 402 16.96 31.74 15.20
N GLU A 403 17.89 31.16 14.44
CA GLU A 403 18.97 30.31 14.96
C GLU A 403 19.86 31.06 15.95
N LYS A 404 20.34 32.26 15.55
CA LYS A 404 21.17 33.10 16.41
C LYS A 404 20.46 33.52 17.69
N ALA A 405 19.18 33.86 17.60
CA ALA A 405 18.38 34.30 18.74
C ALA A 405 18.09 33.16 19.73
N SER A 406 17.94 31.93 19.25
CA SER A 406 17.60 30.76 20.07
C SER A 406 18.81 29.93 20.52
N GLY A 407 20.00 30.19 19.97
CA GLY A 407 21.16 29.31 20.14
C GLY A 407 20.99 27.95 19.46
N PHE A 408 20.01 27.81 18.57
CA PHE A 408 19.73 26.57 17.84
C PHE A 408 20.64 26.47 16.60
N THR A 409 21.30 25.33 16.43
CA THR A 409 22.15 25.07 15.24
C THR A 409 21.46 24.02 14.37
N ALA A 410 20.83 24.44 13.27
CA ALA A 410 20.19 23.48 12.37
C ALA A 410 21.22 22.71 11.55
N THR A 411 21.10 21.38 11.51
CA THR A 411 21.92 20.52 10.65
C THR A 411 21.45 20.56 9.19
N ARG A 412 20.15 20.82 8.95
CA ARG A 412 19.54 20.99 7.61
C ARG A 412 18.43 22.02 7.67
N LYS A 413 18.29 22.82 6.61
CA LYS A 413 17.28 23.89 6.48
C LYS A 413 16.44 23.60 5.23
N VAL A 414 15.21 23.14 5.45
CA VAL A 414 14.27 22.82 4.37
C VAL A 414 12.96 23.53 4.65
N ILE A 415 12.44 24.24 3.64
CA ILE A 415 11.13 24.86 3.67
C ILE A 415 10.31 24.27 2.52
N GLU A 416 9.13 23.74 2.84
CA GLU A 416 8.19 23.21 1.85
C GLU A 416 6.85 23.94 1.98
N LEU A 417 6.39 24.55 0.89
CA LEU A 417 5.07 25.17 0.80
C LEU A 417 4.19 24.31 -0.10
N LEU A 418 3.14 23.75 0.48
CA LEU A 418 2.15 22.95 -0.26
C LEU A 418 0.97 23.84 -0.67
N GLY A 419 0.60 23.79 -1.94
CA GLY A 419 -0.51 24.60 -2.48
C GLY A 419 -0.92 24.14 -3.87
N THR A 420 -1.61 24.99 -4.62
CA THR A 420 -2.00 24.71 -6.02
C THR A 420 -1.24 25.62 -6.97
N CYS A 421 -0.62 25.04 -8.01
CA CYS A 421 0.09 25.83 -9.02
C CYS A 421 -0.90 26.60 -9.90
N ALA A 422 -0.40 27.62 -10.60
CA ALA A 422 -1.23 28.49 -11.44
C ALA A 422 -2.02 27.70 -12.51
N GLN A 423 -1.42 26.66 -13.08
CA GLN A 423 -2.07 25.80 -14.08
C GLN A 423 -3.25 25.03 -13.49
N CYS A 424 -3.07 24.41 -12.31
CA CYS A 424 -4.12 23.70 -11.61
C CYS A 424 -5.24 24.64 -11.15
N SER A 425 -4.89 25.83 -10.66
CA SER A 425 -5.86 26.86 -10.26
C SER A 425 -6.73 27.32 -11.44
N HIS A 426 -6.15 27.49 -12.63
CA HIS A 426 -6.90 27.84 -13.84
C HIS A 426 -7.79 26.70 -14.35
N SER A 427 -7.34 25.43 -14.25
CA SER A 427 -8.15 24.27 -14.63
C SER A 427 -9.39 24.11 -13.74
N GLN A 428 -9.29 24.46 -12.45
CA GLN A 428 -10.43 24.43 -11.53
C GLN A 428 -11.41 25.59 -11.72
N LYS A 429 -10.98 26.74 -12.26
CA LYS A 429 -11.87 27.90 -12.56
C LYS A 429 -12.69 27.75 -13.85
N ASN A 430 -12.28 26.86 -14.76
CA ASN A 430 -12.95 26.58 -16.04
C ASN A 430 -13.80 25.28 -16.00
N ARG A 431 -13.93 24.66 -14.83
CA ARG A 431 -14.93 23.63 -14.51
C ARG A 431 -16.05 24.27 -13.70
#